data_AF-A0A971ESF2-F1
#
_entry.id   AF-A0A971ESF2-F1
#
_cell.length_a   1.000
_cell.length_b   1.000
_cell.length_c   1.000
_cell.angle_alpha   90.00
_cell.angle_beta   90.00
_cell.angle_gamma   90.00
#
_symmetry.space_group_name_H-M   'P 1'
#
loop_
_entity.id
_entity.type
_entity.pdbx_description
1 polymer ?
#
loop_
_entity_poly.entity_id
_entity_poly.type
_entity_poly.pdbx_seq_one_letter_code
_entity_poly.pdbx_strand_id
1 'polypeptide(L)'
;MSATFFDCPTGLILKPSFRFRRKKRLREGYTFSSLEDAEGCFFFSAVAGASRISGIFRDFCRFIPEESFLILECYESNPRQHAAEPATFYSPYLETEELLEDIDAFLPRLIHDGFVGFGVANNRHGMEFFYSEDKVLTCFTGNHIQIMDMMARHDIPFDPALVYPDEFSHDHLSLTASSRGALPAELSILADTELDSQKFCADLIDLFEMYPVDDSMVFFLSKKEQDMIEDLLSSRREFRDYAEEDFGDLLLDWNLFVEECAQTFEGGLQDYRENLNGRNVIQYVMENSPALLADKIRAAIREADQKFRSFLQHSGKRLDPPAPLLLKSEPFWYNGVVRKLGASLRRDLIRKGWYKP
;
A
#
# COMPACT_ATOMS: atom_id res chain seq x y z
N MET A 1 -12.06 -22.03 37.46
CA MET A 1 -11.26 -21.28 36.47
C MET A 1 -12.22 -20.33 35.77
N SER A 2 -12.17 -19.03 36.06
CA SER A 2 -12.98 -18.06 35.32
C SER A 2 -12.56 -18.13 33.85
N ALA A 3 -13.52 -18.15 32.93
CA ALA A 3 -13.21 -17.97 31.53
C ALA A 3 -12.65 -16.54 31.41
N THR A 4 -11.35 -16.42 31.17
CA THR A 4 -10.78 -15.16 30.72
C THR A 4 -11.48 -14.80 29.42
N PHE A 5 -12.23 -13.70 29.45
CA PHE A 5 -12.79 -13.12 28.24
C PHE A 5 -11.64 -12.57 27.40
N PHE A 6 -11.74 -12.72 26.08
CA PHE A 6 -10.79 -12.12 25.15
C PHE A 6 -10.86 -10.59 25.28
N ASP A 7 -9.71 -9.92 25.22
CA ASP A 7 -9.59 -8.46 25.31
C ASP A 7 -9.96 -7.81 23.97
N CYS A 8 -11.26 -7.79 23.67
CA CYS A 8 -11.79 -7.24 22.42
C CYS A 8 -11.63 -5.71 22.38
N PRO A 9 -11.27 -5.14 21.21
CA PRO A 9 -11.49 -3.72 20.93
C PRO A 9 -12.94 -3.32 21.17
N THR A 10 -13.17 -2.09 21.64
CA THR A 10 -14.50 -1.64 22.08
C THR A 10 -15.52 -1.61 20.94
N GLY A 11 -15.06 -1.22 19.75
CA GLY A 11 -15.84 -1.16 18.53
C GLY A 11 -16.14 -2.52 17.91
N LEU A 12 -15.55 -3.62 18.41
CA LEU A 12 -15.79 -4.96 17.87
C LEU A 12 -16.70 -5.77 18.80
N ILE A 13 -17.96 -5.96 18.41
CA ILE A 13 -18.93 -6.73 19.19
C ILE A 13 -19.12 -8.12 18.59
N LEU A 14 -18.49 -9.11 19.23
CA LEU A 14 -18.69 -10.51 18.87
C LEU A 14 -20.05 -11.01 19.39
N LYS A 15 -20.92 -11.44 18.47
CA LYS A 15 -22.19 -12.07 18.83
C LYS A 15 -21.98 -13.56 19.10
N PRO A 16 -22.60 -14.11 20.17
CA PRO A 16 -22.63 -15.55 20.36
C PRO A 16 -23.39 -16.20 19.20
N SER A 17 -22.68 -16.84 18.28
CA SER A 17 -23.33 -17.50 17.15
C SER A 17 -24.00 -18.80 17.62
N PHE A 18 -25.30 -18.96 17.33
CA PHE A 18 -26.06 -20.16 17.69
C PHE A 18 -25.52 -21.44 17.00
N ARG A 19 -24.70 -21.30 15.93
CA ARG A 19 -24.11 -22.42 15.17
C ARG A 19 -22.82 -22.97 15.76
N PHE A 20 -22.09 -22.23 16.61
CA PHE A 20 -20.79 -22.66 17.17
C PHE A 20 -20.86 -23.10 18.63
N ARG A 21 -21.96 -23.75 19.03
CA ARG A 21 -22.17 -24.22 20.41
C ARG A 21 -21.11 -25.20 20.95
N ARG A 22 -20.15 -25.69 20.15
CA ARG A 22 -19.05 -26.53 20.64
C ARG A 22 -17.77 -26.37 19.79
N LYS A 23 -16.81 -25.55 20.26
CA LYS A 23 -15.36 -25.87 20.44
C LYS A 23 -14.37 -24.73 20.12
N LYS A 24 -14.73 -23.70 19.36
CA LYS A 24 -13.80 -22.60 19.03
C LYS A 24 -14.14 -21.35 19.84
N ARG A 25 -13.15 -20.79 20.53
CA ARG A 25 -13.20 -19.49 21.22
C ARG A 25 -12.16 -18.61 20.55
N LEU A 26 -12.45 -17.32 20.39
CA LEU A 26 -11.44 -16.37 20.01
C LEU A 26 -10.33 -16.39 21.07
N ARG A 27 -9.09 -16.49 20.61
CA ARG A 27 -7.89 -16.52 21.44
C ARG A 27 -6.78 -15.79 20.72
N GLU A 28 -5.85 -15.26 21.48
CA GLU A 28 -4.65 -14.66 20.91
C GLU A 28 -3.81 -15.75 20.21
N GLY A 29 -3.19 -15.37 19.11
CA GLY A 29 -2.25 -16.20 18.38
C GLY A 29 -1.93 -15.63 16.99
N TYR A 30 -0.95 -16.25 16.33
CA TYR A 30 -0.58 -15.90 14.96
C TYR A 30 -0.39 -17.14 14.08
N THR A 31 -0.64 -16.95 12.79
CA THR A 31 -0.21 -17.82 11.70
C THR A 31 0.78 -17.07 10.82
N PHE A 32 1.58 -17.80 10.05
CA PHE A 32 2.40 -17.20 9.00
C PHE A 32 2.62 -18.18 7.85
N SER A 33 2.93 -17.64 6.68
CA SER A 33 3.21 -18.40 5.46
C SER A 33 4.24 -17.66 4.59
N SER A 34 4.91 -18.39 3.70
CA SER A 34 5.72 -17.75 2.66
C SER A 34 4.82 -17.17 1.58
N LEU A 35 5.19 -16.01 1.03
CA LEU A 35 4.51 -15.43 -0.12
C LEU A 35 4.89 -16.19 -1.39
N GLU A 36 3.90 -16.70 -2.12
CA GLU A 36 4.11 -17.53 -3.31
C GLU A 36 4.91 -16.78 -4.40
N ASP A 37 4.67 -15.48 -4.54
CA ASP A 37 5.27 -14.62 -5.58
C ASP A 37 6.46 -13.76 -5.09
N ALA A 38 7.01 -14.06 -3.90
CA ALA A 38 8.15 -13.34 -3.34
C ALA A 38 9.03 -14.27 -2.48
N GLU A 39 10.11 -14.79 -3.08
CA GLU A 39 11.06 -15.66 -2.40
C GLU A 39 11.70 -14.95 -1.18
N GLY A 40 11.59 -15.57 -0.01
CA GLY A 40 12.14 -15.02 1.23
C GLY A 40 11.24 -13.98 1.91
N CYS A 41 10.05 -13.73 1.38
CA CYS A 41 9.03 -12.92 2.04
C CYS A 41 7.97 -13.79 2.72
N PHE A 42 7.47 -13.26 3.83
CA PHE A 42 6.53 -13.95 4.69
C PHE A 42 5.35 -13.04 5.02
N PHE A 43 4.17 -13.62 5.04
CA PHE A 43 2.95 -13.00 5.50
C PHE A 43 2.58 -13.57 6.86
N PHE A 44 2.32 -12.69 7.83
CA PHE A 44 1.83 -12.99 9.16
C PHE A 44 0.40 -12.50 9.30
N SER A 45 -0.40 -13.27 10.03
CA SER A 45 -1.75 -12.90 10.41
C SER A 45 -1.95 -13.26 11.88
N ALA A 46 -2.30 -12.28 12.70
CA ALA A 46 -2.36 -12.39 14.15
C ALA A 46 -3.63 -11.78 14.73
N VAL A 47 -4.10 -12.42 15.80
CA VAL A 47 -5.16 -11.90 16.67
C VAL A 47 -4.50 -11.64 18.02
N ALA A 48 -4.59 -10.41 18.51
CA ALA A 48 -4.06 -9.98 19.79
C ALA A 48 -5.09 -9.13 20.53
N GLY A 49 -5.05 -9.13 21.86
CA GLY A 49 -5.90 -8.28 22.67
C GLY A 49 -5.61 -6.80 22.44
N ALA A 50 -6.66 -5.96 22.53
CA ALA A 50 -6.57 -4.52 22.29
C ALA A 50 -5.44 -3.86 23.09
N SER A 51 -5.26 -4.26 24.35
CA SER A 51 -4.20 -3.75 25.24
C SER A 51 -2.77 -4.03 24.78
N ARG A 52 -2.56 -4.97 23.86
CA ARG A 52 -1.23 -5.31 23.32
C ARG A 52 -0.90 -4.58 22.03
N ILE A 53 -1.91 -4.12 21.29
CA ILE A 53 -1.71 -3.61 19.91
C ILE A 53 -0.74 -2.43 19.86
N SER A 54 -0.85 -1.46 20.77
CA SER A 54 0.08 -0.32 20.84
C SER A 54 1.53 -0.77 21.07
N GLY A 55 1.74 -1.75 21.96
CA GLY A 55 3.07 -2.31 22.23
C GLY A 55 3.65 -3.06 21.03
N ILE A 56 2.83 -3.86 20.35
CA ILE A 56 3.25 -4.60 19.15
C ILE A 56 3.57 -3.63 18.01
N PHE A 57 2.73 -2.61 17.78
CA PHE A 57 2.94 -1.58 16.78
C PHE A 57 4.28 -0.86 16.98
N ARG A 58 4.54 -0.37 18.20
CA ARG A 58 5.81 0.29 18.53
C ARG A 58 7.02 -0.63 18.39
N ASP A 59 6.90 -1.90 18.78
CA ASP A 59 7.99 -2.88 18.61
C ASP A 59 8.25 -3.21 17.14
N PHE A 60 7.20 -3.23 16.31
CA PHE A 60 7.33 -3.44 14.87
C PHE A 60 8.08 -2.28 14.21
N CYS A 61 7.74 -1.03 14.54
CA CYS A 61 8.41 0.15 14.00
C CYS A 61 9.93 0.16 14.26
N ARG A 62 10.41 -0.49 15.32
CA ARG A 62 11.87 -0.64 15.57
C ARG A 62 12.61 -1.44 14.51
N PHE A 63 11.90 -2.18 13.66
CA PHE A 63 12.47 -2.92 12.54
C PHE A 63 12.48 -2.13 11.24
N ILE A 64 11.81 -0.98 11.18
CA ILE A 64 11.82 -0.06 10.04
C ILE A 64 12.76 1.09 10.41
N PRO A 65 14.01 1.12 9.90
CA PRO A 65 14.93 2.20 10.22
C PRO A 65 14.56 3.47 9.44
N GLU A 66 14.88 4.62 10.05
CA GLU A 66 14.83 5.96 9.44
C GLU A 66 13.40 6.36 9.09
N GLU A 67 12.91 6.06 7.90
CA GLU A 67 11.64 6.56 7.38
C GLU A 67 10.56 5.48 7.23
N SER A 68 9.30 5.87 7.36
CA SER A 68 8.14 5.03 7.09
C SER A 68 6.96 5.89 6.64
N PHE A 69 5.97 5.29 6.01
CA PHE A 69 4.69 5.95 5.77
C PHE A 69 3.59 5.31 6.62
N LEU A 70 2.66 6.14 7.07
CA LEU A 70 1.48 5.74 7.79
C LEU A 70 0.40 5.30 6.80
N ILE A 71 -0.29 4.22 7.14
CA ILE A 71 -1.49 3.75 6.45
C ILE A 71 -2.68 4.03 7.34
N LEU A 72 -3.72 4.65 6.79
CA LEU A 72 -5.00 4.87 7.45
C LEU A 72 -6.13 4.38 6.54
N GLU A 73 -7.00 3.54 7.08
CA GLU A 73 -8.20 3.06 6.40
C GLU A 73 -9.42 3.55 7.19
N CYS A 74 -10.25 4.37 6.56
CA CYS A 74 -11.43 4.93 7.24
C CYS A 74 -12.55 5.30 6.26
N TYR A 75 -13.78 5.36 6.76
CA TYR A 75 -14.95 5.69 5.94
C TYR A 75 -15.12 7.20 5.78
N GLU A 76 -15.13 7.66 4.52
CA GLU A 76 -15.47 9.04 4.23
C GLU A 76 -16.97 9.31 4.38
N SER A 77 -17.30 10.52 4.85
CA SER A 77 -18.67 11.03 4.92
C SER A 77 -19.20 11.44 3.54
N ASN A 78 -19.10 10.58 2.51
CA ASN A 78 -19.55 10.94 1.17
C ASN A 78 -21.00 10.48 0.93
N PRO A 79 -21.99 11.38 0.90
CA PRO A 79 -23.42 11.03 0.83
C PRO A 79 -23.87 10.41 -0.52
N ARG A 80 -22.94 10.14 -1.45
CA ARG A 80 -23.22 9.66 -2.81
C ARG A 80 -22.92 8.18 -3.04
N GLN A 81 -22.29 7.48 -2.11
CA GLN A 81 -22.03 6.04 -2.24
C GLN A 81 -23.10 5.22 -1.50
N HIS A 82 -23.72 4.29 -2.22
CA HIS A 82 -24.81 3.45 -1.70
C HIS A 82 -24.34 2.23 -0.90
N ALA A 83 -23.02 2.01 -0.83
CA ALA A 83 -22.31 1.22 0.17
C ALA A 83 -20.96 1.94 0.31
N ALA A 84 -20.71 2.58 1.44
CA ALA A 84 -19.40 3.20 1.67
C ALA A 84 -18.41 2.05 1.89
N GLU A 85 -17.43 1.92 1.01
CA GLU A 85 -16.22 1.14 1.28
C GLU A 85 -15.24 2.09 2.00
N PRO A 86 -14.39 1.59 2.91
CA PRO A 86 -13.39 2.44 3.52
C PRO A 86 -12.40 2.94 2.46
N ALA A 87 -11.96 4.18 2.59
CA ALA A 87 -10.90 4.75 1.77
C ALA A 87 -9.55 4.55 2.47
N THR A 88 -8.53 4.21 1.68
CA THR A 88 -7.14 4.06 2.12
C THR A 88 -6.37 5.34 1.86
N PHE A 89 -5.63 5.81 2.85
CA PHE A 89 -4.77 6.97 2.79
C PHE A 89 -3.36 6.61 3.21
N TYR A 90 -2.36 7.10 2.47
CA TYR A 90 -0.96 7.01 2.84
C TYR A 90 -0.41 8.39 3.18
N SER A 91 0.41 8.48 4.22
CA SER A 91 1.26 9.66 4.42
C SER A 91 2.43 9.64 3.42
N PRO A 92 3.14 10.76 3.24
CA PRO A 92 4.51 10.73 2.74
C PRO A 92 5.40 9.87 3.64
N TYR A 93 6.61 9.57 3.17
CA TYR A 93 7.66 9.04 4.05
C TYR A 93 8.05 10.10 5.09
N LEU A 94 7.99 9.70 6.36
CA LEU A 94 8.31 10.52 7.52
C LEU A 94 9.31 9.77 8.39
N GLU A 95 10.08 10.51 9.19
CA GLU A 95 10.93 9.90 10.21
C GLU A 95 10.08 9.05 11.16
N THR A 96 10.47 7.79 11.32
CA THR A 96 9.67 6.78 12.03
C THR A 96 9.48 7.14 13.51
N GLU A 97 10.49 7.78 14.12
CA GLU A 97 10.38 8.27 15.50
C GLU A 97 9.37 9.42 15.61
N GLU A 98 9.38 10.39 14.69
CA GLU A 98 8.44 11.51 14.68
C GLU A 98 7.00 11.02 14.46
N LEU A 99 6.80 10.11 13.51
CA LEU A 99 5.51 9.46 13.26
C LEU A 99 4.98 8.77 14.53
N LEU A 100 5.83 8.03 15.24
CA LEU A 100 5.46 7.34 16.47
C LEU A 100 5.07 8.30 17.60
N GLU A 101 5.74 9.44 17.71
CA GLU A 101 5.42 10.46 18.72
C GLU A 101 4.05 11.10 18.43
N ASP A 102 3.80 11.47 17.18
CA ASP A 102 2.58 12.18 16.78
C ASP A 102 1.34 11.27 16.79
N ILE A 103 1.48 10.00 16.37
CA ILE A 103 0.35 9.06 16.35
C ILE A 103 -0.05 8.59 17.75
N ASP A 104 0.82 8.69 18.75
CA ASP A 104 0.61 8.06 20.05
C ASP A 104 -0.71 8.50 20.72
N ALA A 105 -1.04 9.78 20.60
CA ALA A 105 -2.26 10.35 21.15
C ALA A 105 -3.53 9.78 20.48
N PHE A 106 -3.43 9.23 19.28
CA PHE A 106 -4.52 8.65 18.49
C PHE A 106 -4.62 7.13 18.60
N LEU A 107 -3.55 6.43 18.98
CA LEU A 107 -3.52 4.97 19.07
C LEU A 107 -4.71 4.38 19.85
N PRO A 108 -5.12 4.89 21.02
CA PRO A 108 -6.32 4.39 21.70
C PRO A 108 -7.58 4.41 20.83
N ARG A 109 -7.78 5.48 20.06
CA ARG A 109 -8.94 5.63 19.17
C ARG A 109 -8.85 4.67 17.99
N LEU A 110 -7.68 4.60 17.35
CA LEU A 110 -7.40 3.72 16.22
C LEU A 110 -7.57 2.22 16.56
N ILE A 111 -7.09 1.81 17.73
CA ILE A 111 -7.18 0.43 18.21
C ILE A 111 -8.62 0.04 18.49
N HIS A 112 -9.38 0.93 19.14
CA HIS A 112 -10.69 0.59 19.68
C HIS A 112 -11.87 0.89 18.75
N ASP A 113 -11.79 1.82 17.79
CA ASP A 113 -12.92 2.13 16.89
C ASP A 113 -13.15 1.01 15.86
N GLY A 114 -14.39 0.59 15.65
CA GLY A 114 -14.73 -0.52 14.76
C GLY A 114 -14.65 -0.21 13.26
N PHE A 115 -14.48 1.06 12.86
CA PHE A 115 -14.52 1.48 11.46
C PHE A 115 -13.19 2.06 10.97
N VAL A 116 -12.10 1.75 11.69
CA VAL A 116 -10.77 2.28 11.37
C VAL A 116 -9.77 1.15 11.33
N GLY A 117 -9.01 1.11 10.24
CA GLY A 117 -7.76 0.36 10.11
C GLY A 117 -6.57 1.33 10.12
N PHE A 118 -5.43 0.88 10.61
CA PHE A 118 -4.20 1.67 10.56
C PHE A 118 -2.97 0.79 10.48
N GLY A 119 -1.89 1.33 9.93
CA GLY A 119 -0.66 0.59 9.75
C GLY A 119 0.53 1.50 9.51
N VAL A 120 1.68 0.86 9.34
CA VAL A 120 2.93 1.51 8.99
C VAL A 120 3.67 0.60 8.02
N ALA A 121 4.29 1.20 7.02
CA ALA A 121 5.02 0.45 6.03
C ALA A 121 6.28 1.20 5.57
N ASN A 122 7.19 0.43 5.01
CA ASN A 122 8.31 0.92 4.25
C ASN A 122 8.56 -0.06 3.11
N ASN A 123 8.27 0.41 1.89
CA ASN A 123 8.39 -0.42 0.69
C ASN A 123 9.84 -0.88 0.53
N ARG A 124 10.83 0.02 0.70
CA ARG A 124 12.26 -0.30 0.59
C ARG A 124 12.70 -1.45 1.49
N HIS A 125 12.14 -1.52 2.68
CA HIS A 125 12.43 -2.59 3.64
C HIS A 125 11.60 -3.86 3.39
N GLY A 126 10.60 -3.81 2.52
CA GLY A 126 9.64 -4.89 2.28
C GLY A 126 8.91 -5.25 3.57
N MET A 127 8.57 -4.22 4.36
CA MET A 127 7.94 -4.36 5.67
C MET A 127 6.66 -3.55 5.73
N GLU A 128 5.60 -4.20 6.17
CA GLU A 128 4.31 -3.58 6.42
C GLU A 128 3.69 -4.23 7.65
N PHE A 129 3.06 -3.39 8.46
CA PHE A 129 2.17 -3.79 9.55
C PHE A 129 0.86 -3.09 9.33
N PHE A 130 -0.24 -3.82 9.40
CA PHE A 130 -1.57 -3.26 9.28
C PHE A 130 -2.55 -3.93 10.23
N TYR A 131 -3.28 -3.14 10.99
CA TYR A 131 -4.33 -3.57 11.88
C TYR A 131 -5.67 -3.11 11.32
N SER A 132 -6.45 -4.06 10.78
CA SER A 132 -7.64 -3.78 9.98
C SER A 132 -8.86 -3.39 10.82
N GLU A 133 -9.94 -2.98 10.15
CA GLU A 133 -11.26 -2.78 10.79
C GLU A 133 -11.74 -4.05 11.51
N ASP A 134 -11.47 -5.24 10.95
CA ASP A 134 -11.77 -6.55 11.55
C ASP A 134 -10.88 -6.90 12.76
N LYS A 135 -9.98 -6.00 13.15
CA LYS A 135 -9.10 -6.14 14.31
C LYS A 135 -8.21 -7.36 14.22
N VAL A 136 -7.75 -7.62 13.01
CA VAL A 136 -6.71 -8.59 12.68
C VAL A 136 -5.45 -7.82 12.33
N LEU A 137 -4.35 -8.21 12.95
CA LEU A 137 -3.03 -7.71 12.63
C LEU A 137 -2.46 -8.53 11.48
N THR A 138 -2.08 -7.86 10.41
CA THR A 138 -1.35 -8.43 9.29
C THR A 138 0.03 -7.82 9.20
N CYS A 139 1.00 -8.60 8.76
CA CYS A 139 2.36 -8.12 8.59
C CYS A 139 3.07 -8.82 7.44
N PHE A 140 3.75 -8.03 6.61
CA PHE A 140 4.66 -8.50 5.58
C PHE A 140 6.10 -8.25 6.01
N THR A 141 6.99 -9.22 5.78
CA THR A 141 8.41 -9.07 6.14
C THR A 141 9.32 -9.98 5.32
N GLY A 142 10.57 -9.55 5.09
CA GLY A 142 11.66 -10.41 4.65
C GLY A 142 12.32 -11.22 5.77
N ASN A 143 11.98 -10.96 7.04
CA ASN A 143 12.62 -11.60 8.20
C ASN A 143 11.60 -12.12 9.22
N HIS A 144 11.03 -13.29 8.92
CA HIS A 144 10.07 -13.96 9.79
C HIS A 144 10.58 -14.23 11.21
N ILE A 145 11.90 -14.46 11.40
CA ILE A 145 12.46 -14.74 12.73
C ILE A 145 12.31 -13.53 13.66
N GLN A 146 12.53 -12.31 13.16
CA GLN A 146 12.34 -11.08 13.94
C GLN A 146 10.89 -10.90 14.38
N ILE A 147 9.94 -11.18 13.47
CA ILE A 147 8.51 -11.08 13.79
C ILE A 147 8.08 -12.18 14.76
N MET A 148 8.56 -13.41 14.60
CA MET A 148 8.29 -14.49 15.56
C MET A 148 8.83 -14.19 16.96
N ASP A 149 10.04 -13.61 17.06
CA ASP A 149 10.62 -13.16 18.33
C ASP A 149 9.78 -12.04 18.96
N MET A 150 9.37 -11.04 18.16
CA MET A 150 8.47 -9.98 18.62
C MET A 150 7.15 -10.55 19.16
N MET A 151 6.49 -11.44 18.41
CA MET A 151 5.24 -12.09 18.85
C MET A 151 5.43 -12.84 20.16
N ALA A 152 6.56 -13.55 20.32
CA ALA A 152 6.88 -14.25 21.56
C ALA A 152 7.10 -13.29 22.75
N ARG A 153 7.74 -12.13 22.54
CA ARG A 153 7.92 -11.09 23.58
C ARG A 153 6.59 -10.49 24.05
N HIS A 154 5.56 -10.53 23.20
CA HIS A 154 4.19 -10.11 23.51
C HIS A 154 3.28 -11.27 23.96
N ASP A 155 3.84 -12.45 24.25
CA ASP A 155 3.10 -13.66 24.63
C ASP A 155 2.04 -14.12 23.61
N ILE A 156 2.22 -13.80 22.32
CA ILE A 156 1.31 -14.22 21.24
C ILE A 156 1.80 -15.56 20.67
N PRO A 157 1.09 -16.68 20.90
CA PRO A 157 1.57 -18.00 20.48
C PRO A 157 1.33 -18.26 18.98
N PHE A 158 2.18 -19.08 18.36
CA PHE A 158 1.87 -19.64 17.05
C PHE A 158 0.68 -20.62 17.17
N ASP A 159 -0.32 -20.45 16.31
CA ASP A 159 -1.51 -21.30 16.27
C ASP A 159 -1.96 -21.57 14.83
N PRO A 160 -1.64 -22.73 14.24
CA PRO A 160 -2.03 -23.05 12.86
C PRO A 160 -3.55 -23.27 12.71
N ALA A 161 -4.29 -23.33 13.82
CA ALA A 161 -5.75 -23.42 13.84
C ALA A 161 -6.39 -22.16 14.45
N LEU A 162 -5.70 -21.01 14.32
CA LEU A 162 -6.18 -19.70 14.74
C LEU A 162 -7.57 -19.45 14.16
N VAL A 163 -8.38 -18.74 14.94
CA VAL A 163 -9.74 -18.38 14.57
C VAL A 163 -9.79 -16.86 14.54
N TYR A 164 -10.38 -16.32 13.49
CA TYR A 164 -10.45 -14.89 13.26
C TYR A 164 -11.80 -14.30 13.68
N PRO A 165 -11.89 -12.99 13.96
CA PRO A 165 -13.14 -12.32 14.30
C PRO A 165 -14.24 -12.46 13.24
N ASP A 166 -13.88 -12.44 11.96
CA ASP A 166 -14.76 -12.58 10.80
C ASP A 166 -15.43 -13.97 10.69
N GLU A 167 -14.83 -15.00 11.29
CA GLU A 167 -15.46 -16.32 11.45
C GLU A 167 -16.64 -16.31 12.43
N PHE A 168 -16.81 -15.23 13.20
CA PHE A 168 -17.96 -15.00 14.06
C PHE A 168 -18.92 -13.99 13.43
N SER A 169 -20.20 -14.10 13.78
CA SER A 169 -21.11 -12.96 13.59
C SER A 169 -20.65 -11.84 14.50
N HIS A 170 -20.30 -10.69 13.94
CA HIS A 170 -19.82 -9.54 14.68
C HIS A 170 -20.45 -8.25 14.13
N ASP A 171 -20.44 -7.20 14.95
CA ASP A 171 -20.78 -5.85 14.53
C ASP A 171 -19.57 -4.94 14.78
N HIS A 172 -19.39 -3.99 13.87
CA HIS A 172 -18.51 -2.84 14.03
C HIS A 172 -19.30 -1.66 14.60
N LEU A 173 -18.75 -1.02 15.63
CA LEU A 173 -19.33 0.13 16.32
C LEU A 173 -18.31 1.27 16.40
N SER A 174 -18.79 2.48 16.16
CA SER A 174 -18.03 3.69 16.45
C SER A 174 -17.89 3.84 17.97
N LEU A 175 -16.79 4.44 18.41
CA LEU A 175 -16.59 4.79 19.82
C LEU A 175 -17.70 5.70 20.37
N THR A 176 -18.30 6.54 19.52
CA THR A 176 -19.44 7.40 19.89
C THR A 176 -20.73 6.63 20.20
N ALA A 177 -20.88 5.41 19.67
CA ALA A 177 -22.02 4.55 19.96
C ALA A 177 -21.91 3.83 21.32
N SER A 178 -20.72 3.84 21.92
CA SER A 178 -20.46 3.18 23.19
C SER A 178 -20.80 4.07 24.39
N SER A 179 -21.40 3.48 25.42
CA SER A 179 -21.59 4.19 26.69
C SER A 179 -20.23 4.51 27.35
N ARG A 180 -20.14 5.65 28.05
CA ARG A 180 -18.88 6.09 28.68
C ARG A 180 -18.24 5.06 29.62
N GLY A 181 -19.06 4.28 30.35
CA GLY A 181 -18.56 3.23 31.25
C GLY A 181 -18.07 1.95 30.54
N ALA A 182 -18.34 1.80 29.25
CA ALA A 182 -17.85 0.69 28.42
C ALA A 182 -16.56 1.03 27.66
N LEU A 183 -16.20 2.32 27.61
CA LEU A 183 -14.95 2.78 27.01
C LEU A 183 -13.77 2.52 27.97
N PRO A 184 -12.57 2.23 27.44
CA PRO A 184 -11.32 2.31 28.19
C PRO A 184 -11.18 3.66 28.91
N ALA A 185 -10.46 3.67 30.04
CA ALA A 185 -10.35 4.85 30.89
C ALA A 185 -9.85 6.09 30.14
N GLU A 186 -8.84 5.92 29.28
CA GLU A 186 -8.26 6.96 28.42
C GLU A 186 -9.22 7.51 27.36
N LEU A 187 -10.17 6.71 26.88
CA LEU A 187 -11.20 7.14 25.92
C LEU A 187 -12.43 7.73 26.62
N SER A 188 -12.70 7.30 27.86
CA SER A 188 -13.90 7.72 28.60
C SER A 188 -13.93 9.22 28.94
N ILE A 189 -12.76 9.87 28.99
CA ILE A 189 -12.59 11.29 29.32
C ILE A 189 -12.71 12.22 28.11
N LEU A 190 -12.63 11.69 26.89
CA LEU A 190 -12.66 12.47 25.65
C LEU A 190 -14.07 12.94 25.31
N ALA A 191 -14.24 14.10 24.67
CA ALA A 191 -15.55 14.54 24.16
C ALA A 191 -16.05 13.63 23.02
N ASP A 192 -17.36 13.60 22.76
CA ASP A 192 -17.92 12.81 21.64
C ASP A 192 -17.29 13.18 20.29
N THR A 193 -16.97 14.47 20.10
CA THR A 193 -16.29 14.97 18.90
C THR A 193 -14.87 14.44 18.74
N GLU A 194 -14.19 14.12 19.85
CA GLU A 194 -12.84 13.53 19.83
C GLU A 194 -12.89 12.01 19.62
N LEU A 195 -14.03 11.38 19.91
CA LEU A 195 -14.28 9.95 19.66
C LEU A 195 -14.85 9.67 18.26
N ASP A 196 -15.28 10.70 17.54
CA ASP A 196 -15.82 10.58 16.20
C ASP A 196 -14.72 10.25 15.20
N SER A 197 -14.79 9.05 14.61
CA SER A 197 -13.79 8.58 13.63
C SER A 197 -13.70 9.44 12.40
N GLN A 198 -14.78 10.07 11.96
CA GLN A 198 -14.72 11.01 10.84
C GLN A 198 -13.88 12.24 11.20
N LYS A 199 -13.94 12.68 12.46
CA LYS A 199 -13.20 13.85 12.92
C LYS A 199 -11.73 13.54 13.14
N PHE A 200 -11.41 12.51 13.93
CA PHE A 200 -10.02 12.22 14.25
C PHE A 200 -9.25 11.62 13.07
N CYS A 201 -9.92 10.93 12.13
CA CYS A 201 -9.26 10.49 10.89
C CYS A 201 -8.97 11.68 9.97
N ALA A 202 -9.90 12.65 9.85
CA ALA A 202 -9.61 13.89 9.13
C ALA A 202 -8.45 14.67 9.76
N ASP A 203 -8.38 14.72 11.10
CA ASP A 203 -7.25 15.34 11.80
C ASP A 203 -5.92 14.61 11.54
N LEU A 204 -5.93 13.28 11.45
CA LEU A 204 -4.75 12.49 11.07
C LEU A 204 -4.34 12.72 9.62
N ILE A 205 -5.30 12.76 8.69
CA ILE A 205 -5.06 13.05 7.27
C ILE A 205 -4.40 14.42 7.13
N ASP A 206 -4.93 15.44 7.80
CA ASP A 206 -4.36 16.78 7.77
C ASP A 206 -2.98 16.83 8.46
N LEU A 207 -2.82 16.17 9.61
CA LEU A 207 -1.57 16.16 10.40
C LEU A 207 -0.40 15.51 9.63
N PHE A 208 -0.66 14.38 8.97
CA PHE A 208 0.34 13.60 8.26
C PHE A 208 0.36 13.88 6.75
N GLU A 209 -0.33 14.93 6.29
CA GLU A 209 -0.45 15.31 4.88
C GLU A 209 -0.82 14.11 3.97
N MET A 210 -1.75 13.28 4.45
CA MET A 210 -2.06 12.01 3.80
C MET A 210 -2.83 12.21 2.49
N TYR A 211 -2.60 11.33 1.53
CA TYR A 211 -3.27 11.33 0.23
C TYR A 211 -3.99 10.00 0.01
N PRO A 212 -5.16 10.02 -0.67
CA PRO A 212 -5.91 8.80 -0.95
C PRO A 212 -5.18 7.93 -1.97
N VAL A 213 -5.25 6.62 -1.78
CA VAL A 213 -4.64 5.61 -2.66
C VAL A 213 -5.73 4.70 -3.22
N ASP A 214 -5.61 4.37 -4.50
CA ASP A 214 -6.50 3.43 -5.18
C ASP A 214 -5.88 2.02 -5.12
N ASP A 215 -6.57 1.08 -4.49
CA ASP A 215 -6.13 -0.32 -4.29
C ASP A 215 -5.89 -1.10 -5.61
N SER A 216 -6.23 -0.51 -6.76
CA SER A 216 -6.04 -1.14 -8.06
C SER A 216 -4.57 -1.41 -8.44
N MET A 217 -3.59 -0.87 -7.70
CA MET A 217 -2.15 -1.08 -7.97
C MET A 217 -1.31 -1.46 -6.75
N VAL A 218 -1.75 -2.44 -5.95
CA VAL A 218 -0.88 -3.04 -4.93
C VAL A 218 0.17 -3.93 -5.62
N PHE A 219 1.31 -3.34 -5.99
CA PHE A 219 2.48 -4.06 -6.49
C PHE A 219 3.57 -4.11 -5.43
N PHE A 220 3.84 -5.31 -4.90
CA PHE A 220 4.85 -5.50 -3.85
C PHE A 220 6.17 -6.00 -4.43
N LEU A 221 7.28 -5.34 -4.08
CA LEU A 221 8.64 -5.86 -4.30
C LEU A 221 9.29 -6.19 -2.96
N SER A 222 9.88 -7.38 -2.88
CA SER A 222 10.73 -7.73 -1.72
C SER A 222 11.97 -6.84 -1.67
N LYS A 223 12.54 -6.66 -0.48
CA LYS A 223 13.83 -5.94 -0.32
C LYS A 223 14.93 -6.51 -1.24
N LYS A 224 15.03 -7.84 -1.35
CA LYS A 224 15.99 -8.51 -2.25
C LYS A 224 15.76 -8.13 -3.72
N GLU A 225 14.51 -8.02 -4.16
CA GLU A 225 14.19 -7.59 -5.51
C GLU A 225 14.53 -6.11 -5.71
N GLN A 226 14.27 -5.26 -4.72
CA GLN A 226 14.58 -3.83 -4.78
C GLN A 226 16.08 -3.57 -4.79
N ASP A 227 16.86 -4.19 -3.88
CA ASP A 227 18.32 -4.08 -3.86
C ASP A 227 18.93 -4.52 -5.21
N MET A 228 18.38 -5.58 -5.82
CA MET A 228 18.82 -6.05 -7.13
C MET A 228 18.47 -5.07 -8.26
N ILE A 229 17.31 -4.41 -8.20
CA ILE A 229 16.92 -3.37 -9.16
C ILE A 229 17.83 -2.15 -9.00
N GLU A 230 18.05 -1.68 -7.77
CA GLU A 230 18.95 -0.57 -7.43
C GLU A 230 20.37 -0.84 -7.95
N ASP A 231 20.93 -2.03 -7.72
CA ASP A 231 22.24 -2.44 -8.24
C ASP A 231 22.28 -2.43 -9.78
N LEU A 232 21.22 -2.95 -10.42
CA LEU A 232 21.10 -2.98 -11.88
C LEU A 232 21.07 -1.57 -12.49
N LEU A 233 20.30 -0.65 -11.89
CA LEU A 233 20.16 0.72 -12.36
C LEU A 233 21.42 1.54 -12.07
N SER A 234 22.00 1.40 -10.87
CA SER A 234 23.25 2.05 -10.45
C SER A 234 24.45 1.69 -11.32
N SER A 235 24.44 0.50 -11.91
CA SER A 235 25.49 0.03 -12.83
C SER A 235 25.57 0.85 -14.15
N ARG A 236 24.54 1.65 -14.47
CA ARG A 236 24.46 2.47 -15.67
C ARG A 236 24.33 3.94 -15.31
N ARG A 237 25.13 4.79 -15.96
CA ARG A 237 25.10 6.23 -15.71
C ARG A 237 23.76 6.85 -16.11
N GLU A 238 23.15 6.31 -17.16
CA GLU A 238 21.90 6.77 -17.76
C GLU A 238 20.67 6.51 -16.90
N PHE A 239 20.76 5.57 -15.95
CA PHE A 239 19.65 5.19 -15.07
C PHE A 239 19.92 5.41 -13.58
N ARG A 240 21.05 6.05 -13.24
CA ARG A 240 21.45 6.25 -11.85
C ARG A 240 20.40 7.02 -11.06
N ASP A 241 19.82 8.04 -11.66
CA ASP A 241 18.81 8.89 -10.99
C ASP A 241 17.58 8.05 -10.59
N TYR A 242 17.22 7.03 -11.38
CA TYR A 242 16.14 6.08 -11.08
C TYR A 242 16.53 5.00 -10.07
N ALA A 243 17.81 4.85 -9.73
CA ALA A 243 18.25 3.85 -8.76
C ALA A 243 17.92 4.27 -7.32
N GLU A 244 17.81 5.58 -7.08
CA GLU A 244 17.50 6.16 -5.78
C GLU A 244 15.98 6.30 -5.54
N GLU A 245 15.15 6.11 -6.58
CA GLU A 245 13.68 6.19 -6.53
C GLU A 245 13.05 4.82 -6.21
N ASP A 246 11.85 4.80 -5.59
CA ASP A 246 11.08 3.56 -5.43
C ASP A 246 10.66 3.06 -6.82
N PHE A 247 11.10 1.86 -7.19
CA PHE A 247 10.76 1.30 -8.49
C PHE A 247 9.25 1.06 -8.66
N GLY A 248 8.51 0.89 -7.55
CA GLY A 248 7.05 0.86 -7.55
C GLY A 248 6.43 2.13 -8.11
N ASP A 249 6.96 3.30 -7.73
CA ASP A 249 6.49 4.61 -8.21
C ASP A 249 6.66 4.73 -9.71
N LEU A 250 7.78 4.23 -10.27
CA LEU A 250 7.99 4.23 -11.71
C LEU A 250 6.96 3.38 -12.47
N LEU A 251 6.50 2.27 -11.89
CA LEU A 251 5.45 1.44 -12.47
C LEU A 251 4.09 2.16 -12.39
N LEU A 252 3.82 2.87 -11.29
CA LEU A 252 2.62 3.68 -11.12
C LEU A 252 2.60 4.86 -12.11
N ASP A 253 3.71 5.58 -12.25
CA ASP A 253 3.88 6.68 -13.19
C ASP A 253 3.57 6.26 -14.62
N TRP A 254 4.05 5.07 -15.02
CA TRP A 254 3.72 4.52 -16.34
C TRP A 254 2.21 4.32 -16.50
N ASN A 255 1.52 3.80 -15.49
CA ASN A 255 0.07 3.62 -15.54
C ASN A 255 -0.67 4.97 -15.60
N LEU A 256 -0.29 5.93 -14.76
CA LEU A 256 -0.88 7.27 -14.73
C LEU A 256 -0.73 7.98 -16.08
N PHE A 257 0.45 7.91 -16.67
CA PHE A 257 0.72 8.44 -18.01
C PHE A 257 -0.17 7.78 -19.08
N VAL A 258 -0.37 6.46 -19.02
CA VAL A 258 -1.24 5.72 -19.95
C VAL A 258 -2.69 6.16 -19.80
N GLU A 259 -3.18 6.36 -18.56
CA GLU A 259 -4.53 6.85 -18.31
C GLU A 259 -4.72 8.31 -18.78
N GLU A 260 -3.73 9.18 -18.54
CA GLU A 260 -3.74 10.55 -19.07
C GLU A 260 -3.83 10.53 -20.61
N CYS A 261 -3.03 9.69 -21.26
CA CYS A 261 -3.05 9.50 -22.71
C CYS A 261 -4.38 8.95 -23.23
N ALA A 262 -5.08 8.12 -22.45
CA ALA A 262 -6.40 7.61 -22.79
C ALA A 262 -7.47 8.72 -22.75
N GLN A 263 -7.29 9.73 -21.91
CA GLN A 263 -8.18 10.89 -21.79
C GLN A 263 -7.82 12.00 -22.79
N THR A 264 -6.73 12.71 -22.56
CA THR A 264 -6.06 13.70 -23.44
C THR A 264 -4.76 14.11 -22.75
N PHE A 265 -3.61 13.83 -23.36
CA PHE A 265 -2.31 14.21 -22.81
C PHE A 265 -2.05 15.71 -22.97
N GLU A 266 -1.87 16.45 -21.88
CA GLU A 266 -1.79 17.93 -21.90
C GLU A 266 -0.35 18.47 -22.06
N GLY A 267 0.66 17.64 -21.78
CA GLY A 267 2.07 17.98 -21.86
C GLY A 267 2.61 18.28 -23.27
N GLY A 268 3.87 18.72 -23.31
CA GLY A 268 4.65 18.95 -24.54
C GLY A 268 5.34 17.68 -25.05
N LEU A 269 6.12 17.83 -26.13
CA LEU A 269 6.92 16.71 -26.68
C LEU A 269 8.02 16.23 -25.72
N GLN A 270 8.53 17.12 -24.87
CA GLN A 270 9.56 16.77 -23.89
C GLN A 270 8.98 15.87 -22.80
N ASP A 271 7.93 16.33 -22.13
CA ASP A 271 7.20 15.59 -21.09
C ASP A 271 6.77 14.20 -21.60
N TYR A 272 6.23 14.14 -22.83
CA TYR A 272 5.87 12.87 -23.45
C TYR A 272 7.08 11.93 -23.61
N ARG A 273 8.25 12.43 -24.02
CA ARG A 273 9.46 11.62 -24.17
C ARG A 273 10.07 11.18 -22.84
N GLU A 274 9.91 11.97 -21.79
CA GLU A 274 10.34 11.64 -20.42
C GLU A 274 9.52 10.47 -19.86
N ASN A 275 8.20 10.50 -20.03
CA ASN A 275 7.32 9.38 -19.68
C ASN A 275 7.66 8.09 -20.46
N LEU A 276 7.94 8.21 -21.76
CA LEU A 276 8.45 7.07 -22.56
C LEU A 276 9.82 6.59 -22.09
N ASN A 277 10.64 7.47 -21.50
CA ASN A 277 11.93 7.08 -20.94
C ASN A 277 11.77 6.25 -19.67
N GLY A 278 10.81 6.58 -18.80
CA GLY A 278 10.45 5.74 -17.66
C GLY A 278 10.14 4.30 -18.09
N ARG A 279 9.39 4.13 -19.20
CA ARG A 279 9.14 2.79 -19.77
C ARG A 279 10.40 2.07 -20.29
N ASN A 280 11.43 2.81 -20.74
CA ASN A 280 12.73 2.22 -21.08
C ASN A 280 13.43 1.65 -19.84
N VAL A 281 13.40 2.37 -18.72
CA VAL A 281 13.99 1.94 -17.45
C VAL A 281 13.32 0.64 -17.00
N ILE A 282 11.97 0.60 -17.02
CA ILE A 282 11.19 -0.61 -16.71
C ILE A 282 11.61 -1.77 -17.63
N GLN A 283 11.72 -1.54 -18.94
CA GLN A 283 12.15 -2.59 -19.88
C GLN A 283 13.57 -3.08 -19.61
N TYR A 284 14.49 -2.17 -19.30
CA TYR A 284 15.88 -2.50 -19.01
C TYR A 284 15.97 -3.42 -17.79
N VAL A 285 15.24 -3.10 -16.72
CA VAL A 285 15.16 -3.96 -15.53
C VAL A 285 14.59 -5.33 -15.89
N MET A 286 13.47 -5.38 -16.63
CA MET A 286 12.89 -6.66 -17.05
C MET A 286 13.82 -7.54 -17.89
N GLU A 287 14.65 -6.94 -18.76
CA GLU A 287 15.55 -7.68 -19.66
C GLU A 287 16.85 -8.15 -19.00
N ASN A 288 17.17 -7.63 -17.82
CA ASN A 288 18.41 -7.91 -17.10
C ASN A 288 18.19 -8.45 -15.68
N SER A 289 16.93 -8.66 -15.29
CA SER A 289 16.55 -9.32 -14.03
C SER A 289 16.34 -10.83 -14.22
N PRO A 290 16.37 -11.63 -13.13
CA PRO A 290 15.93 -13.02 -13.15
C PRO A 290 14.49 -13.18 -13.66
N ALA A 291 14.19 -14.34 -14.25
CA ALA A 291 12.90 -14.58 -14.92
C ALA A 291 11.68 -14.31 -14.03
N LEU A 292 11.71 -14.73 -12.75
CA LEU A 292 10.60 -14.52 -11.82
C LEU A 292 10.29 -13.03 -11.62
N LEU A 293 11.31 -12.21 -11.33
CA LEU A 293 11.15 -10.76 -11.19
C LEU A 293 10.70 -10.12 -12.51
N ALA A 294 11.29 -10.53 -13.62
CA ALA A 294 10.90 -10.02 -14.95
C ALA A 294 9.43 -10.35 -15.28
N ASP A 295 8.95 -11.54 -14.93
CA ASP A 295 7.56 -11.96 -15.12
C ASP A 295 6.61 -11.19 -14.22
N LYS A 296 7.00 -10.97 -12.97
CA LYS A 296 6.27 -10.15 -11.99
C LYS A 296 6.11 -8.69 -12.45
N ILE A 297 7.20 -8.04 -12.86
CA ILE A 297 7.15 -6.67 -13.44
C ILE A 297 6.29 -6.66 -14.71
N ARG A 298 6.42 -7.68 -15.58
CA ARG A 298 5.61 -7.78 -16.80
C ARG A 298 4.12 -7.88 -16.49
N ALA A 299 3.74 -8.61 -15.45
CA ALA A 299 2.36 -8.75 -15.04
C ALA A 299 1.78 -7.40 -14.59
N ALA A 300 2.55 -6.63 -13.81
CA ALA A 300 2.15 -5.33 -13.29
C ALA A 300 1.84 -4.31 -14.38
N ILE A 301 2.67 -4.23 -15.42
CA ILE A 301 2.50 -3.24 -16.50
C ILE A 301 1.64 -3.74 -17.68
N ARG A 302 1.16 -4.98 -17.63
CA ARG A 302 0.52 -5.64 -18.78
C ARG A 302 -0.71 -4.89 -19.28
N GLU A 303 -1.57 -4.45 -18.36
CA GLU A 303 -2.79 -3.73 -18.71
C GLU A 303 -2.47 -2.35 -19.30
N ALA A 304 -1.56 -1.61 -18.67
CA ALA A 304 -1.06 -0.33 -19.16
C ALA A 304 -0.51 -0.45 -20.58
N ASP A 305 0.37 -1.43 -20.82
CA ASP A 305 0.96 -1.68 -22.13
C ASP A 305 -0.11 -2.02 -23.19
N GLN A 306 -1.13 -2.81 -22.82
CA GLN A 306 -2.25 -3.14 -23.73
C GLN A 306 -3.11 -1.90 -24.05
N LYS A 307 -3.46 -1.11 -23.04
CA LYS A 307 -4.19 0.15 -23.20
C LYS A 307 -3.40 1.10 -24.10
N PHE A 308 -2.12 1.33 -23.81
CA PHE A 308 -1.27 2.23 -24.60
C PHE A 308 -1.19 1.84 -26.07
N ARG A 309 -1.01 0.54 -26.35
CA ARG A 309 -1.03 0.02 -27.73
C ARG A 309 -2.35 0.32 -28.46
N SER A 310 -3.47 0.25 -27.77
CA SER A 310 -4.80 0.44 -28.38
C SER A 310 -5.02 1.85 -28.93
N PHE A 311 -4.39 2.86 -28.33
CA PHE A 311 -4.52 4.26 -28.72
C PHE A 311 -3.26 4.87 -29.32
N LEU A 312 -2.20 4.08 -29.57
CA LEU A 312 -1.02 4.52 -30.31
C LEU A 312 -1.35 4.64 -31.81
N GLN A 313 -1.12 5.82 -32.39
CA GLN A 313 -1.33 6.07 -33.82
C GLN A 313 -0.09 5.63 -34.62
N HIS A 314 -0.24 4.58 -35.42
CA HIS A 314 0.82 4.07 -36.28
C HIS A 314 0.82 4.81 -37.62
N SER A 315 1.69 5.82 -37.76
CA SER A 315 1.85 6.59 -39.02
C SER A 315 3.08 6.18 -39.84
N GLY A 316 3.69 5.03 -39.53
CA GLY A 316 4.98 4.63 -40.11
C GLY A 316 6.17 5.48 -39.64
N LYS A 317 5.93 6.39 -38.69
CA LYS A 317 6.95 7.24 -38.06
C LYS A 317 7.20 6.76 -36.64
N ARG A 318 8.46 6.89 -36.22
CA ARG A 318 8.91 6.56 -34.87
C ARG A 318 9.42 7.82 -34.19
N LEU A 319 9.12 7.96 -32.90
CA LEU A 319 9.74 9.00 -32.08
C LEU A 319 11.18 8.59 -31.73
N ASP A 320 12.12 9.52 -31.92
CA ASP A 320 13.50 9.28 -31.52
C ASP A 320 13.60 9.23 -29.99
N PRO A 321 14.24 8.20 -29.42
CA PRO A 321 14.48 8.14 -27.99
C PRO A 321 15.41 9.29 -27.56
N PRO A 322 15.29 9.80 -26.32
CA PRO A 322 16.14 10.89 -25.84
C PRO A 322 17.62 10.50 -25.74
N ALA A 323 17.91 9.21 -25.53
CA ALA A 323 19.24 8.63 -25.47
C ALA A 323 19.31 7.32 -26.28
N PRO A 324 20.51 6.82 -26.62
CA PRO A 324 20.66 5.49 -27.23
C PRO A 324 20.01 4.42 -26.37
N LEU A 325 19.17 3.59 -26.98
CA LEU A 325 18.45 2.54 -26.26
C LEU A 325 19.41 1.42 -25.87
N LEU A 326 19.47 1.13 -24.57
CA LEU A 326 20.22 0.01 -24.00
C LEU A 326 19.40 -1.30 -23.99
N LEU A 327 18.34 -1.36 -24.79
CA LEU A 327 17.34 -2.42 -24.80
C LEU A 327 17.65 -3.46 -25.88
N LYS A 328 17.40 -4.73 -25.56
CA LYS A 328 17.48 -5.87 -26.49
C LYS A 328 16.22 -5.95 -27.34
N SER A 329 15.05 -5.66 -26.76
CA SER A 329 13.77 -5.68 -27.48
C SER A 329 13.48 -4.36 -28.18
N GLU A 330 12.68 -4.41 -29.26
CA GLU A 330 12.22 -3.22 -29.94
C GLU A 330 11.11 -2.52 -29.12
N PRO A 331 11.32 -1.26 -28.69
CA PRO A 331 10.38 -0.57 -27.81
C PRO A 331 9.18 -0.05 -28.60
N PHE A 332 8.07 -0.78 -28.52
CA PHE A 332 6.84 -0.45 -29.25
C PHE A 332 6.28 0.93 -28.90
N TRP A 333 6.55 1.45 -27.69
CA TRP A 333 6.01 2.72 -27.22
C TRP A 333 6.55 3.94 -27.96
N TYR A 334 7.62 3.78 -28.76
CA TYR A 334 8.10 4.81 -29.68
C TYR A 334 7.46 4.73 -31.08
N ASN A 335 6.66 3.71 -31.38
CA ASN A 335 6.12 3.45 -32.73
C ASN A 335 4.88 4.30 -33.04
N GLY A 336 4.99 5.61 -32.80
CA GLY A 336 3.95 6.58 -33.06
C GLY A 336 3.79 7.58 -31.93
N VAL A 337 2.63 8.25 -31.94
CA VAL A 337 2.17 9.14 -30.87
C VAL A 337 0.72 8.77 -30.53
N VAL A 338 0.27 9.09 -29.33
CA VAL A 338 -1.12 8.79 -28.92
C VAL A 338 -2.15 9.54 -29.77
N ARG A 339 -3.35 8.97 -29.90
CA ARG A 339 -4.44 9.56 -30.72
C ARG A 339 -5.00 10.86 -30.14
N LYS A 340 -5.10 10.96 -28.81
CA LYS A 340 -5.71 12.11 -28.11
C LYS A 340 -4.63 13.08 -27.63
N LEU A 341 -4.14 13.88 -28.57
CA LEU A 341 -3.08 14.87 -28.32
C LEU A 341 -3.66 16.19 -27.81
N GLY A 342 -3.14 16.68 -26.69
CA GLY A 342 -3.34 18.05 -26.25
C GLY A 342 -2.70 19.08 -27.18
N ALA A 343 -3.02 20.36 -26.94
CA ALA A 343 -2.57 21.46 -27.81
C ALA A 343 -1.04 21.64 -27.81
N SER A 344 -0.36 21.34 -26.70
CA SER A 344 1.10 21.50 -26.56
C SER A 344 1.85 20.47 -27.39
N LEU A 345 1.66 19.17 -27.14
CA LEU A 345 2.27 18.09 -27.92
C LEU A 345 1.98 18.23 -29.42
N ARG A 346 0.74 18.55 -29.81
CA ARG A 346 0.40 18.77 -31.23
C ARG A 346 1.22 19.89 -31.87
N ARG A 347 1.40 21.02 -31.19
CA ARG A 347 2.21 22.15 -31.70
C ARG A 347 3.67 21.75 -31.88
N ASP A 348 4.23 21.01 -30.94
CA ASP A 348 5.62 20.57 -31.00
C ASP A 348 5.86 19.56 -32.13
N LEU A 349 4.94 18.61 -32.31
CA LEU A 349 4.97 17.67 -33.43
C LEU A 349 4.90 18.40 -34.79
N ILE A 350 4.07 19.44 -34.93
CA ILE A 350 4.04 20.30 -36.13
C ILE A 350 5.40 20.97 -36.36
N ARG A 351 5.98 21.58 -35.32
CA ARG A 351 7.27 22.27 -35.39
C ARG A 351 8.40 21.32 -35.79
N LYS A 352 8.35 20.07 -35.31
CA LYS A 352 9.31 19.01 -35.66
C LYS A 352 9.02 18.33 -37.01
N GLY A 353 7.98 18.76 -37.72
CA GLY A 353 7.65 18.24 -39.05
C GLY A 353 6.97 16.86 -39.05
N TRP A 354 6.41 16.43 -37.91
CA TRP A 354 5.78 15.11 -37.77
C TRP A 354 4.64 14.87 -38.78
N TYR A 355 3.91 15.91 -39.16
CA TYR A 355 2.79 15.83 -40.11
C TYR A 355 3.17 16.12 -41.57
N LYS A 356 4.45 16.35 -41.88
CA LYS A 356 4.91 16.50 -43.27
C LYS A 356 4.93 15.11 -43.94
N PRO A 357 4.49 14.97 -45.20
CA PRO A 357 4.42 13.67 -45.90
C PRO A 357 5.74 12.91 -45.93
#